data_AF-A0A8S4RP60-F1
#
_entry.id   AF-A0A8S4RP60-F1
#
_cell.length_a   1.000
_cell.length_b   1.000
_cell.length_c   1.000
_cell.angle_alpha   90.00
_cell.angle_beta   90.00
_cell.angle_gamma   90.00
#
_symmetry.space_group_name_H-M   'P 1'
#
loop_
_entity.id
_entity.type
_entity.pdbx_description
1 polymer ?
#
loop_
_entity_poly.entity_id
_entity_poly.type
_entity_poly.pdbx_seq_one_letter_code
_entity_poly.pdbx_strand_id
1 'polypeptide(L)'
;MTNRDVIDVLEWFKTYRATEYGRSGFVATKDVILPQGPLEDFSHTIEPHLRRLGLPTSLEKGVIHLIKEYQVCKKGTALTPEQASILKLLGMQMAQFKVVIKCHWTKGKGFHKDLDISSDDESDDNNDAIEDEPMGDDDDAEDDNET
;
A
#
# COMPACT_ATOMS: atom_id res chain seq x y z
N MET A 1 -3.63 10.30 -31.52
CA MET A 1 -4.82 11.13 -31.82
C MET A 1 -6.03 10.22 -31.78
N THR A 2 -7.09 10.59 -31.05
CA THR A 2 -8.35 9.84 -31.03
C THR A 2 -9.30 10.43 -32.07
N ASN A 3 -10.27 9.63 -32.54
CA ASN A 3 -11.31 10.06 -33.48
C ASN A 3 -12.63 10.42 -32.78
N ARG A 4 -12.62 10.58 -31.45
CA ARG A 4 -13.79 10.87 -30.60
C ARG A 4 -13.84 12.35 -30.22
N ASP A 5 -15.01 12.84 -29.82
CA ASP A 5 -15.13 14.22 -29.33
C ASP A 5 -14.32 14.41 -28.04
N VAL A 6 -13.80 15.62 -27.85
CA VAL A 6 -13.00 15.97 -26.69
C VAL A 6 -13.79 15.78 -25.39
N ILE A 7 -15.07 16.18 -25.38
CA ILE A 7 -15.92 16.09 -24.19
C ILE A 7 -16.12 14.62 -23.80
N ASP A 8 -16.45 13.77 -24.77
CA ASP A 8 -16.64 12.33 -24.56
C ASP A 8 -15.38 11.67 -23.99
N VAL A 9 -14.20 12.05 -24.51
CA VAL A 9 -12.92 11.50 -24.04
C VAL A 9 -12.61 11.95 -22.61
N LEU A 10 -12.85 13.23 -22.30
CA LEU A 10 -12.64 13.76 -20.95
C LEU A 10 -13.58 13.10 -19.92
N GLU A 11 -14.85 12.93 -20.27
CA GLU A 11 -15.83 12.27 -19.40
C GLU A 11 -15.51 10.78 -19.19
N TRP A 12 -15.04 10.10 -20.24
CA TRP A 12 -14.58 8.73 -20.14
C TRP A 12 -13.39 8.58 -19.18
N PHE A 13 -12.38 9.44 -19.28
CA PHE A 13 -11.23 9.39 -18.36
C PHE A 13 -11.60 9.81 -16.92
N LYS A 14 -12.59 10.71 -16.74
CA LYS A 14 -13.10 11.08 -15.41
C LYS A 14 -13.73 9.88 -14.69
N THR A 15 -14.45 9.02 -15.42
CA THR A 15 -15.12 7.83 -14.87
C THR A 15 -14.23 6.59 -14.82
N TYR A 16 -13.22 6.51 -15.69
CA TYR A 16 -12.32 5.36 -15.76
C TYR A 16 -11.53 5.16 -14.47
N ARG A 17 -11.67 3.98 -13.87
CA ARG A 17 -10.86 3.51 -12.74
C ARG A 17 -10.44 2.08 -13.04
N ALA A 18 -9.16 1.78 -12.86
CA ALA A 18 -8.64 0.42 -12.92
C ALA A 18 -8.22 -0.03 -11.52
N THR A 19 -8.63 -1.23 -11.13
CA THR A 19 -8.20 -1.83 -9.86
C THR A 19 -6.77 -2.32 -9.99
N GLU A 20 -5.96 -2.04 -8.98
CA GLU A 20 -4.53 -2.32 -8.95
C GLU A 20 -4.14 -2.89 -7.59
N TYR A 21 -3.03 -3.63 -7.57
CA TYR A 21 -2.48 -4.14 -6.31
C TYR A 21 -1.83 -3.01 -5.50
N GLY A 22 -2.02 -3.04 -4.19
CA GLY A 22 -1.31 -2.14 -3.29
C GLY A 22 0.20 -2.37 -3.41
N ARG A 23 0.98 -1.29 -3.47
CA ARG A 23 2.44 -1.34 -3.44
C ARG A 23 2.94 -1.14 -2.01
N SER A 24 4.23 -1.39 -1.78
CA SER A 24 4.86 -0.99 -0.52
C SER A 24 4.60 0.49 -0.24
N GLY A 25 4.26 0.81 0.99
CA GLY A 25 3.89 2.17 1.42
C GLY A 25 2.42 2.55 1.16
N PHE A 26 1.66 1.76 0.39
CA PHE A 26 0.23 2.05 0.17
C PHE A 26 -0.55 1.81 1.46
N VAL A 27 -1.42 2.76 1.84
CA VAL A 27 -2.28 2.64 3.01
C VAL A 27 -3.41 1.65 2.73
N ALA A 28 -3.47 0.57 3.50
CA ALA A 28 -4.48 -0.47 3.30
C ALA A 28 -5.91 0.08 3.49
N THR A 29 -6.81 -0.25 2.56
CA THR A 29 -8.19 0.25 2.54
C THR A 29 -9.15 -0.62 3.36
N LYS A 30 -8.75 -1.86 3.66
CA LYS A 30 -9.52 -2.85 4.43
C LYS A 30 -8.60 -3.75 5.23
N ASP A 31 -9.15 -4.35 6.27
CA ASP A 31 -8.48 -5.39 7.04
C ASP A 31 -8.47 -6.71 6.25
N VAL A 32 -7.34 -7.40 6.28
CA VAL A 32 -7.19 -8.74 5.69
C VAL A 32 -6.61 -9.67 6.72
N ILE A 33 -7.41 -10.67 7.09
CA ILE A 33 -7.07 -11.71 8.04
C ILE A 33 -7.27 -13.05 7.34
N LEU A 34 -6.23 -13.88 7.36
CA LEU A 34 -6.30 -15.24 6.82
C LEU A 34 -6.58 -16.21 7.97
N PRO A 35 -7.68 -16.97 7.92
CA PRO A 35 -7.98 -17.96 8.94
C PRO A 35 -6.99 -19.12 8.89
N GLN A 36 -6.83 -19.81 10.02
CA GLN A 36 -6.12 -21.08 10.07
C GLN A 36 -6.81 -22.11 9.17
N GLY A 37 -6.03 -22.89 8.40
CA GLY A 37 -6.59 -23.93 7.53
C GLY A 37 -5.83 -24.12 6.21
N PRO A 38 -6.34 -24.98 5.32
CA PRO A 38 -5.74 -25.22 4.01
C PRO A 38 -5.87 -23.98 3.09
N LEU A 39 -4.80 -23.67 2.36
CA LEU A 39 -4.76 -22.69 1.29
C LEU A 39 -4.72 -23.43 -0.06
N GLU A 40 -5.90 -23.84 -0.54
CA GLU A 40 -6.04 -24.69 -1.73
C GLU A 40 -5.74 -23.97 -3.04
N ASP A 41 -5.85 -22.64 -3.06
CA ASP A 41 -5.58 -21.81 -4.24
C ASP A 41 -4.09 -21.77 -4.63
N PHE A 42 -3.19 -22.21 -3.74
CA PHE A 42 -1.75 -22.17 -3.95
C PHE A 42 -1.18 -23.56 -4.26
N SER A 43 -0.30 -23.61 -5.27
CA SER A 43 0.50 -24.80 -5.55
C SER A 43 1.52 -25.06 -4.44
N HIS A 44 1.71 -26.31 -4.03
CA HIS A 44 2.69 -26.74 -3.02
C HIS A 44 4.11 -26.19 -3.24
N THR A 45 4.51 -25.92 -4.48
CA THR A 45 5.83 -25.39 -4.82
C THR A 45 6.05 -23.95 -4.31
N ILE A 46 4.99 -23.17 -4.09
CA ILE A 46 5.10 -21.78 -3.62
C ILE A 46 5.21 -21.67 -2.09
N GLU A 47 5.03 -22.78 -1.36
CA GLU A 47 5.08 -22.81 0.10
C GLU A 47 6.35 -22.17 0.69
N PRO A 48 7.58 -22.48 0.19
CA PRO A 48 8.79 -21.84 0.72
C PRO A 48 8.80 -20.32 0.51
N HIS A 49 8.16 -19.84 -0.57
CA HIS A 49 8.03 -18.41 -0.84
C HIS A 49 7.07 -17.74 0.15
N LEU A 50 5.91 -18.36 0.42
CA LEU A 50 4.96 -17.85 1.43
C LEU A 50 5.60 -17.77 2.81
N ARG A 51 6.36 -18.80 3.21
CA ARG A 51 7.11 -18.80 4.47
C ARG A 51 8.13 -17.67 4.54
N ARG A 52 8.85 -17.40 3.45
CA ARG A 52 9.82 -16.29 3.36
C ARG A 52 9.14 -14.92 3.48
N LEU A 53 7.90 -14.77 3.00
CA LEU A 53 7.11 -13.55 3.16
C LEU A 53 6.53 -13.39 4.58
N GLY A 54 6.81 -14.33 5.49
CA GLY A 54 6.39 -14.26 6.90
C GLY A 54 5.07 -14.96 7.21
N LEU A 55 4.45 -15.64 6.24
CA LEU A 55 3.24 -16.43 6.50
C LEU A 55 3.60 -17.70 7.30
N PRO A 56 2.89 -18.00 8.40
CA PRO A 56 3.09 -19.22 9.17
C PRO A 56 2.45 -20.42 8.45
N THR A 57 3.11 -20.95 7.43
CA THR A 57 2.63 -22.09 6.63
C THR A 57 3.40 -23.39 6.91
N SER A 58 2.69 -24.51 6.78
CA SER A 58 3.22 -25.87 6.76
C SER A 58 2.65 -26.64 5.57
N LEU A 59 3.36 -27.65 5.10
CA LEU A 59 2.88 -28.53 4.04
C LEU A 59 2.31 -29.81 4.67
N GLU A 60 0.99 -30.00 4.58
CA GLU A 60 0.32 -31.21 5.08
C GLU A 60 -0.28 -31.97 3.90
N LYS A 61 0.16 -33.21 3.69
CA LYS A 61 -0.32 -34.09 2.61
C LYS A 61 -0.26 -33.43 1.21
N GLY A 62 0.71 -32.55 0.98
CA GLY A 62 0.88 -31.83 -0.29
C GLY A 62 0.01 -30.59 -0.46
N VAL A 63 -0.76 -30.19 0.55
CA VAL A 63 -1.55 -28.94 0.56
C VAL A 63 -0.94 -27.98 1.58
N ILE A 64 -0.83 -26.71 1.20
CA ILE A 64 -0.31 -25.66 2.08
C ILE A 64 -1.37 -25.37 3.14
N HIS A 65 -0.98 -25.40 4.41
CA HIS A 65 -1.85 -25.08 5.53
C HIS A 65 -1.28 -23.93 6.32
N LEU A 66 -2.11 -22.95 6.65
CA LEU A 66 -1.77 -21.90 7.59
C LEU A 66 -1.89 -22.47 9.01
N ILE A 67 -0.81 -22.41 9.79
CA ILE A 67 -0.67 -23.02 11.12
C ILE A 67 -1.52 -22.26 12.16
N LYS A 68 -1.66 -20.95 11.98
CA LYS A 68 -2.42 -20.05 12.84
C LYS A 68 -3.03 -18.95 12.00
N GLU A 69 -4.08 -18.31 12.52
CA GLU A 69 -4.61 -17.09 11.92
C GLU A 69 -3.51 -16.04 11.76
N TYR A 70 -3.48 -15.37 10.62
CA TYR A 70 -2.48 -14.36 10.30
C TYR A 70 -3.15 -13.09 9.76
N GLN A 71 -2.91 -11.97 10.43
CA GLN A 71 -3.33 -10.66 9.95
C GLN A 71 -2.32 -10.14 8.94
N VAL A 72 -2.72 -10.09 7.66
CA VAL A 72 -1.87 -9.62 6.57
C VAL A 72 -1.74 -8.11 6.61
N CYS A 73 -2.84 -7.38 6.73
CA CYS A 73 -2.82 -5.93 6.87
C CYS A 73 -4.03 -5.42 7.66
N LYS A 74 -3.84 -4.23 8.26
CA LYS A 74 -4.90 -3.50 8.95
C LYS A 74 -5.27 -2.25 8.15
N LYS A 75 -6.55 -1.93 8.06
CA LYS A 75 -7.05 -0.70 7.44
C LYS A 75 -6.38 0.52 8.08
N GLY A 76 -5.88 1.43 7.25
CA GLY A 76 -5.22 2.66 7.69
C GLY A 76 -3.72 2.53 7.96
N THR A 77 -3.12 1.35 7.78
CA THR A 77 -1.67 1.15 7.93
C THR A 77 -0.99 1.02 6.58
N ALA A 78 0.22 1.57 6.44
CA ALA A 78 1.05 1.43 5.25
C ALA A 78 1.52 -0.03 5.08
N LEU A 79 1.38 -0.58 3.87
CA LEU A 79 1.76 -1.95 3.55
C LEU A 79 3.29 -2.11 3.48
N THR A 80 3.83 -3.16 4.09
CA THR A 80 5.22 -3.57 3.83
C THR A 80 5.35 -4.26 2.46
N PRO A 81 6.56 -4.38 1.89
CA PRO A 81 6.79 -5.11 0.64
C PRO A 81 6.27 -6.56 0.67
N GLU A 82 6.42 -7.23 1.82
CA GLU A 82 5.98 -8.60 2.05
C GLU A 82 4.45 -8.67 2.05
N GLN A 83 3.78 -7.77 2.79
CA GLN A 83 2.32 -7.70 2.84
C GLN A 83 1.72 -7.41 1.45
N ALA A 84 2.29 -6.46 0.71
CA ALA A 84 1.87 -6.16 -0.66
C ALA A 84 2.04 -7.37 -1.60
N SER A 85 3.13 -8.13 -1.44
CA SER A 85 3.37 -9.36 -2.20
C SER A 85 2.37 -10.46 -1.85
N ILE A 86 2.04 -10.63 -0.56
CA ILE A 86 1.02 -11.57 -0.09
C ILE A 86 -0.35 -11.20 -0.67
N LEU A 87 -0.76 -9.93 -0.58
CA LEU A 87 -2.03 -9.45 -1.14
C LEU A 87 -2.11 -9.69 -2.65
N LYS A 88 -1.00 -9.51 -3.37
CA LYS A 88 -0.91 -9.82 -4.81
C LYS A 88 -1.08 -11.31 -5.08
N LEU A 89 -0.45 -12.18 -4.29
CA LEU A 89 -0.61 -13.63 -4.40
C LEU A 89 -2.04 -14.08 -4.11
N LEU A 90 -2.73 -13.41 -3.17
CA LEU A 90 -4.14 -13.65 -2.85
C LEU A 90 -5.12 -13.02 -3.85
N GLY A 91 -4.64 -12.32 -4.90
CA GLY A 91 -5.50 -11.65 -5.87
C GLY A 91 -6.28 -10.45 -5.31
N MET A 92 -5.89 -9.91 -4.16
CA MET A 92 -6.58 -8.79 -3.53
C MET A 92 -6.05 -7.44 -4.00
N GLN A 93 -6.82 -6.80 -4.88
CA GLN A 93 -6.58 -5.45 -5.36
C GLN A 93 -7.19 -4.43 -4.40
N MET A 94 -6.38 -3.48 -3.93
CA MET A 94 -6.79 -2.44 -2.96
C MET A 94 -6.56 -1.02 -3.47
N ALA A 95 -5.70 -0.85 -4.47
CA ALA A 95 -5.40 0.43 -5.07
C ALA A 95 -6.30 0.69 -6.28
N GLN A 96 -6.49 1.97 -6.61
CA GLN A 96 -7.17 2.40 -7.82
C GLN A 96 -6.25 3.29 -8.64
N PHE A 97 -6.05 2.90 -9.89
CA PHE A 97 -5.39 3.73 -10.87
C PHE A 97 -6.43 4.59 -11.60
N LYS A 98 -6.20 5.91 -11.62
CA LYS A 98 -7.00 6.88 -12.37
C LYS A 98 -6.09 7.69 -13.28
N VAL A 99 -6.53 7.95 -14.50
CA VAL A 99 -5.83 8.86 -15.42
C VAL A 99 -6.49 10.22 -15.32
N VAL A 100 -5.69 11.23 -14.99
CA VAL A 100 -6.14 12.62 -14.91
C VAL A 100 -5.57 13.38 -16.10
N ILE A 101 -6.44 13.81 -16.99
CA ILE A 101 -6.05 14.58 -18.19
C ILE A 101 -5.81 16.03 -17.78
N LYS A 102 -4.55 16.48 -17.82
CA LYS A 102 -4.17 17.87 -17.51
C LYS A 102 -4.34 18.81 -18.71
N CYS A 103 -4.20 18.27 -19.92
CA CYS A 103 -4.29 19.02 -21.15
C CYS A 103 -4.56 18.11 -22.34
N HIS A 104 -5.08 18.70 -23.40
CA HIS A 104 -5.29 18.04 -24.68
C HIS A 104 -4.97 18.99 -25.83
N TRP A 105 -4.70 18.44 -27.01
CA TRP A 105 -4.46 19.21 -28.22
C TRP A 105 -5.48 18.83 -29.29
N THR A 106 -6.07 19.84 -29.93
CA THR A 106 -7.08 19.67 -30.97
C THR A 106 -6.62 20.34 -32.26
N LYS A 107 -6.67 19.60 -33.37
CA LYS A 107 -6.28 20.12 -34.69
C LYS A 107 -7.16 21.32 -35.04
N GLY A 108 -6.54 22.48 -35.28
CA GLY A 108 -7.22 23.73 -35.61
C GLY A 108 -7.58 24.62 -34.42
N LYS A 109 -7.75 24.07 -33.21
CA LYS A 109 -7.99 24.86 -31.99
C LYS A 109 -6.74 25.03 -31.11
N GLY A 110 -5.73 24.16 -31.29
CA GLY A 110 -4.45 24.24 -30.60
C GLY A 110 -4.44 23.48 -29.27
N PHE A 111 -3.57 23.92 -28.36
CA PHE A 111 -3.39 23.34 -27.03
C PHE A 111 -4.43 23.91 -26.06
N HIS A 112 -5.08 23.03 -25.29
CA HIS A 112 -6.05 23.39 -24.27
C HIS A 112 -5.62 22.76 -22.93
N LYS A 113 -5.63 23.57 -21.87
CA LYS A 113 -5.39 23.12 -20.50
C LYS A 113 -6.74 22.91 -19.82
N ASP A 114 -6.94 21.73 -19.25
CA ASP A 114 -8.17 21.41 -18.52
C ASP A 114 -8.01 21.92 -17.07
N LEU A 115 -8.89 22.85 -16.66
CA LEU A 115 -8.77 23.65 -15.42
C LEU A 115 -9.37 22.99 -14.17
N ASP A 116 -10.00 21.82 -14.30
CA ASP A 116 -10.65 21.09 -13.20
C ASP A 116 -9.68 20.46 -12.18
N ILE A 117 -8.38 20.75 -12.27
CA ILE A 117 -7.35 20.17 -11.42
C ILE A 117 -6.49 21.32 -10.89
N SER A 118 -6.68 21.64 -9.61
CA SER A 118 -5.64 22.32 -8.83
C SER A 118 -4.35 21.53 -9.00
N SER A 119 -3.27 22.21 -9.37
CA SER A 119 -1.94 21.63 -9.40
C SER A 119 -1.67 20.95 -8.05
N ASP A 120 -1.66 19.61 -8.03
CA ASP A 120 -1.18 18.84 -6.88
C ASP A 120 0.32 19.14 -6.72
N ASP A 121 0.57 20.23 -5.97
CA ASP A 121 1.83 20.60 -5.35
C ASP A 121 1.56 20.71 -3.84
N GLU A 122 0.83 19.73 -3.30
CA GLU A 122 0.63 19.53 -1.86
C GLU A 122 1.38 18.26 -1.49
N SER A 123 2.55 18.48 -0.92
CA SER A 123 3.29 17.57 -0.04
C SER A 123 2.34 16.83 0.91
N ASP A 124 2.22 15.52 0.72
CA ASP A 124 1.79 14.61 1.79
C ASP A 124 2.98 14.42 2.76
N ASP A 125 3.42 15.52 3.39
CA ASP A 125 4.28 15.48 4.57
C ASP A 125 3.38 15.15 5.76
N ASN A 126 3.15 13.86 5.99
CA ASN A 126 2.78 13.41 7.33
C ASN A 126 4.01 13.61 8.22
N ASN A 127 4.03 14.77 8.87
CA ASN A 127 4.97 15.16 9.90
C ASN A 127 5.03 14.07 10.99
N ASP A 128 6.15 13.35 11.01
CA ASP A 128 6.61 12.57 12.15
C ASP A 128 6.79 13.52 13.35
N ALA A 129 5.92 13.36 14.35
CA ALA A 129 6.20 13.81 15.72
C ALA A 129 6.19 12.56 16.61
N ILE A 130 7.28 11.79 16.55
CA ILE A 130 7.70 10.99 17.69
C ILE A 130 8.60 11.92 18.50
N GLU A 131 8.08 12.38 19.63
CA GLU A 131 8.85 13.09 20.64
C GLU A 131 9.93 12.13 21.16
N ASP A 132 11.19 12.49 20.92
CA ASP A 132 12.36 11.89 21.57
C ASP A 132 12.22 12.08 23.08
N GLU A 133 12.04 10.98 23.81
CA GLU A 133 12.21 10.95 25.26
C GLU A 133 13.69 11.26 25.59
N PRO A 134 13.99 12.28 26.42
CA PRO A 134 15.35 12.57 26.81
C PRO A 134 15.90 11.45 27.70
N MET A 135 17.01 10.86 27.27
CA MET A 135 17.87 10.02 28.11
C MET A 135 18.27 10.85 29.35
N GLY A 136 17.81 10.43 30.52
CA GLY A 136 18.22 11.03 31.79
C GLY A 136 19.70 10.80 32.01
N ASP A 137 20.48 11.89 32.00
CA ASP A 137 21.74 11.98 32.73
C ASP A 137 21.36 12.16 34.21
N ASP A 138 21.45 11.09 35.00
CA ASP A 138 21.56 11.21 36.45
C ASP A 138 23.01 11.60 36.78
N ASP A 139 23.24 12.92 36.82
CA ASP A 139 24.26 13.52 37.68
C ASP A 139 23.76 13.43 39.13
N ASP A 140 24.37 12.57 39.95
CA ASP A 140 24.37 12.77 41.40
C ASP A 140 25.77 13.22 41.82
N ALA A 141 25.84 14.51 42.14
CA ALA A 141 27.00 15.24 42.58
C ALA A 141 27.44 14.85 44.02
N GLU A 142 28.72 15.11 44.26
CA GLU A 142 29.47 14.99 45.50
C GLU A 142 28.80 15.66 46.72
N ASP A 143 29.05 15.16 47.94
CA ASP A 143 29.77 15.92 48.98
C ASP A 143 30.06 15.09 50.27
N ASP A 144 31.32 15.12 50.69
CA ASP A 144 31.86 15.28 52.05
C ASP A 144 31.41 14.39 53.24
N ASN A 145 32.37 13.65 53.85
CA ASN A 145 33.25 14.20 54.90
C ASN A 145 33.98 13.08 55.68
N GLU A 146 35.20 13.41 56.07
CA GLU A 146 36.21 12.73 56.87
C GLU A 146 35.74 12.43 58.32
N THR A 147 36.02 11.23 58.85
CA THR A 147 36.62 10.94 60.18
C THR A 147 36.96 9.45 60.28
#